data_AF-A0A349R066-F1
#
_entry.id   AF-A0A349R066-F1
#
_cell.length_a   1.000
_cell.length_b   1.000
_cell.length_c   1.000
_cell.angle_alpha   90.00
_cell.angle_beta   90.00
_cell.angle_gamma   90.00
#
_symmetry.space_group_name_H-M   'P 1'
#
loop_
_entity.id
_entity.type
_entity.pdbx_description
1 polymer ?
#
loop_
_entity_poly.entity_id
_entity_poly.type
_entity_poly.pdbx_seq_one_letter_code
_entity_poly.pdbx_strand_id
1 'polypeptide(L)'
;MSFEEKTSEIEQGLKCQGCGAILTYQPGTSYLACSYCGTRNEIADQLPEDGHIESTDYKVFGQAMEGLADERYSYLAEVVHCSNCGANSRLNPHVTADLCAFCASPLVIDHQQKRILKPHGLVPFSVDYKNAFRLLTQWAGKIWFAPNDFKRIFNSRNDRLKGVYVPFWSYDADVQSDYVGSRGEYYYVTRTRRNSDGETEEYEERRTNWYPASGSIYSQFKDIVISGSTSLPEKFSDKIGPWNLG
;
A
#
# COMPACT_ATOMS: atom_id res chain seq x y z
N MET A 1 13.81 -13.62 -23.74
CA MET A 1 12.48 -14.21 -23.96
C MET A 1 11.57 -13.14 -24.50
N SER A 2 10.90 -13.41 -25.62
CA SER A 2 9.92 -12.50 -26.22
C SER A 2 8.75 -12.28 -25.25
N PHE A 3 8.09 -11.14 -25.36
CA PHE A 3 6.84 -10.84 -24.65
C PHE A 3 5.75 -11.89 -24.92
N GLU A 4 5.73 -12.47 -26.13
CA GLU A 4 4.79 -13.54 -26.50
C GLU A 4 5.06 -14.85 -25.74
N GLU A 5 6.33 -15.19 -25.48
CA GLU A 5 6.70 -16.41 -24.75
C GLU A 5 6.23 -16.33 -23.28
N LYS A 6 6.40 -15.17 -22.64
CA LYS A 6 5.91 -14.95 -21.26
C LYS A 6 4.39 -14.97 -21.15
N THR A 7 3.68 -14.50 -22.17
CA THR A 7 2.22 -14.49 -22.18
C THR A 7 1.67 -15.93 -22.30
N SER A 8 2.29 -16.75 -23.16
CA SER A 8 1.97 -18.17 -23.32
C SER A 8 2.22 -19.00 -22.05
N GLU A 9 3.33 -18.76 -21.33
CA GLU A 9 3.64 -19.46 -20.08
C GLU A 9 2.66 -19.08 -18.95
N ILE A 10 2.30 -17.80 -18.82
CA ILE A 10 1.28 -17.34 -17.86
C ILE A 10 -0.09 -17.95 -18.19
N GLU A 11 -0.46 -18.03 -19.47
CA GLU A 11 -1.71 -18.68 -19.91
C GLU A 11 -1.76 -20.17 -19.60
N GLN A 12 -0.62 -20.87 -19.62
CA GLN A 12 -0.55 -22.29 -19.24
C GLN A 12 -0.69 -22.49 -17.72
N GLY A 13 -0.05 -21.64 -16.92
CA GLY A 13 -0.17 -21.67 -15.45
C GLY A 13 -1.57 -21.33 -14.92
N LEU A 14 -2.39 -20.63 -15.73
CA LEU A 14 -3.77 -20.27 -15.40
C LEU A 14 -4.81 -21.30 -15.85
N LYS A 15 -4.41 -22.51 -16.28
CA LYS A 15 -5.36 -23.57 -16.63
C LYS A 15 -5.73 -24.41 -15.41
N CYS A 16 -7.02 -24.64 -15.24
CA CYS A 16 -7.57 -25.50 -14.20
C CYS A 16 -7.06 -26.94 -14.37
N GLN A 17 -6.49 -27.52 -13.32
CA GLN A 17 -6.01 -28.91 -13.31
C GLN A 17 -7.16 -29.93 -13.42
N GLY A 18 -8.39 -29.55 -13.04
CA GLY A 18 -9.56 -30.42 -13.10
C GLY A 18 -10.28 -30.43 -14.46
N CYS A 19 -10.33 -29.30 -15.18
CA CYS A 19 -11.14 -29.18 -16.39
C CYS A 19 -10.50 -28.36 -17.53
N GLY A 20 -9.31 -27.79 -17.34
CA GLY A 20 -8.62 -26.98 -18.33
C GLY A 20 -9.16 -25.55 -18.53
N ALA A 21 -10.22 -25.14 -17.82
CA ALA A 21 -10.75 -23.78 -17.90
C ALA A 21 -9.75 -22.74 -17.37
N ILE A 22 -9.84 -21.51 -17.89
CA ILE A 22 -9.04 -20.39 -17.41
C ILE A 22 -9.46 -20.04 -15.98
N LEU A 23 -8.47 -19.96 -15.10
CA LEU A 23 -8.62 -19.65 -13.69
C LEU A 23 -8.63 -18.14 -13.47
N THR A 24 -9.40 -17.70 -12.49
CA THR A 24 -9.40 -16.33 -11.99
C THR A 24 -9.02 -16.33 -10.52
N TYR A 25 -8.22 -15.36 -10.10
CA TYR A 25 -7.93 -15.17 -8.68
C TYR A 25 -9.22 -14.84 -7.92
N GLN A 26 -9.46 -15.56 -6.82
CA GLN A 26 -10.54 -15.24 -5.89
C GLN A 26 -9.93 -14.42 -4.75
N PRO A 27 -10.33 -13.15 -4.57
CA PRO A 27 -9.81 -12.34 -3.47
C PRO A 27 -10.02 -13.01 -2.11
N GLY A 28 -8.99 -12.96 -1.27
CA GLY A 28 -9.00 -13.55 0.08
C GLY A 28 -8.66 -15.05 0.16
N THR A 29 -8.23 -15.68 -0.94
CA THR A 29 -7.76 -17.07 -0.95
C THR A 29 -6.28 -17.18 -1.31
N SER A 30 -5.65 -18.29 -0.91
CA SER A 30 -4.29 -18.71 -1.33
C SER A 30 -4.30 -19.59 -2.58
N TYR A 31 -5.48 -19.84 -3.15
CA TYR A 31 -5.69 -20.70 -4.32
C TYR A 31 -6.52 -19.99 -5.38
N LEU A 32 -6.43 -20.47 -6.62
CA LEU A 32 -7.29 -20.10 -7.74
C LEU A 32 -8.51 -21.03 -7.79
N ALA A 33 -9.70 -20.48 -7.52
CA ALA A 33 -10.94 -21.22 -7.60
C ALA A 33 -11.42 -21.31 -9.06
N CYS A 34 -11.66 -22.53 -9.56
CA CYS A 34 -12.28 -22.70 -10.86
C CYS A 34 -13.79 -22.44 -10.78
N SER A 35 -14.27 -21.43 -11.50
CA SER A 35 -15.71 -21.09 -11.60
C SER A 35 -16.54 -22.14 -12.34
N TYR A 36 -15.91 -23.04 -13.10
CA TYR A 36 -16.58 -24.06 -13.90
C TYR A 36 -16.77 -25.38 -13.14
N CYS A 37 -15.69 -25.99 -12.67
CA CYS A 37 -15.75 -27.31 -12.01
C CYS A 37 -15.59 -27.27 -10.49
N GLY A 38 -15.29 -26.10 -9.90
CA GLY A 38 -15.09 -25.95 -8.46
C GLY A 38 -13.74 -26.45 -7.93
N THR A 39 -12.86 -26.98 -8.80
CA THR A 39 -11.51 -27.39 -8.39
C THR A 39 -10.74 -26.18 -7.84
N ARG A 40 -10.10 -26.38 -6.69
CA ARG A 40 -9.15 -25.43 -6.10
C ARG A 40 -7.78 -25.75 -6.67
N ASN A 41 -7.14 -24.75 -7.25
CA ASN A 41 -5.81 -24.88 -7.83
C ASN A 41 -4.90 -24.03 -6.95
N GLU A 42 -4.08 -24.68 -6.13
CA GLU A 42 -3.15 -23.96 -5.25
C GLU A 42 -2.26 -23.04 -6.09
N ILE A 43 -2.09 -21.81 -5.63
CA ILE A 43 -1.05 -20.95 -6.19
C ILE A 43 0.22 -21.51 -5.58
N ALA A 44 1.09 -22.11 -6.41
CA ALA A 44 2.33 -22.68 -5.92
C ALA A 44 3.05 -21.60 -5.09
N ASP A 45 3.29 -21.90 -3.81
CA ASP A 45 4.05 -21.04 -2.91
C ASP A 45 5.46 -20.91 -3.49
N GLN A 46 5.64 -19.92 -4.37
CA GLN A 46 6.94 -19.32 -4.65
C GLN A 46 7.21 -18.15 -3.70
N LEU A 47 6.38 -18.00 -2.68
CA LEU A 47 6.82 -17.32 -1.47
C LEU A 47 8.00 -18.15 -0.94
N PRO A 48 9.14 -17.53 -0.60
CA PRO A 48 10.20 -18.24 0.10
C PRO A 48 9.60 -18.93 1.35
N GLU A 49 10.21 -20.02 1.82
CA GLU A 49 9.64 -20.87 2.90
C GLU A 49 9.26 -20.09 4.19
N ASP A 50 9.75 -18.87 4.33
CA ASP A 50 9.50 -17.92 5.42
C ASP A 50 8.49 -16.81 5.08
N GLY A 51 8.00 -16.72 3.84
CA GLY A 51 7.04 -15.72 3.37
C GLY A 51 7.60 -14.31 3.21
N HIS A 52 8.90 -14.10 3.39
CA HIS A 52 9.50 -12.77 3.41
C HIS A 52 9.85 -12.25 2.01
N ILE A 53 9.53 -10.99 1.74
CA ILE A 53 10.05 -10.29 0.58
C ILE A 53 11.55 -10.02 0.83
N GLU A 54 12.43 -10.57 -0.01
CA GLU A 54 13.87 -10.37 0.14
C GLU A 54 14.22 -8.87 -0.02
N SER A 55 14.68 -8.26 1.08
CA SER A 55 15.13 -6.87 1.07
C SER A 55 16.45 -6.74 0.31
N THR A 56 16.54 -5.75 -0.57
CA THR A 56 17.82 -5.40 -1.20
C THR A 56 18.53 -4.32 -0.40
N ASP A 57 19.85 -4.45 -0.22
CA ASP A 57 20.66 -3.39 0.40
C ASP A 57 20.44 -2.04 -0.31
N TYR A 58 20.22 -0.99 0.47
CA TYR A 58 19.84 0.33 -0.05
C TYR A 58 20.88 0.91 -1.01
N LYS A 59 22.19 0.72 -0.76
CA LYS A 59 23.24 1.25 -1.63
C LYS A 59 23.33 0.44 -2.92
N VAL A 60 23.23 -0.89 -2.83
CA VAL A 60 23.20 -1.77 -4.00
C VAL A 60 22.01 -1.43 -4.89
N PHE A 61 20.83 -1.27 -4.29
CA PHE A 61 19.63 -0.87 -5.02
C PHE A 61 19.80 0.52 -5.65
N GLY A 62 20.30 1.50 -4.89
CA GLY A 62 20.56 2.85 -5.39
C GLY A 62 21.48 2.88 -6.60
N GLN A 63 22.58 2.13 -6.57
CA GLN A 63 23.51 1.99 -7.70
C GLN A 63 22.84 1.33 -8.92
N ALA A 64 22.05 0.28 -8.69
CA ALA A 64 21.32 -0.39 -9.78
C ALA A 64 20.26 0.52 -10.42
N MET A 65 19.75 1.51 -9.68
CA MET A 65 18.77 2.48 -10.15
C MET A 65 19.39 3.66 -10.92
N GLU A 66 20.72 3.82 -10.94
CA GLU A 66 21.38 4.83 -11.76
C GLU A 66 21.11 4.54 -13.25
N GLY A 67 20.36 5.44 -13.91
CA GLY A 67 19.93 5.26 -15.30
C GLY A 67 18.83 4.21 -15.50
N LEU A 68 18.33 3.59 -14.43
CA LEU A 68 17.25 2.59 -14.43
C LEU A 68 17.49 1.40 -15.36
N ALA A 69 18.72 1.14 -15.81
CA ALA A 69 19.01 0.18 -16.87
C ALA A 69 19.15 -1.27 -16.38
N ASP A 70 19.33 -1.48 -15.08
CA ASP A 70 19.51 -2.81 -14.50
C ASP A 70 18.24 -3.65 -14.66
N GLU A 71 18.34 -4.71 -15.46
CA GLU A 71 17.23 -5.60 -15.78
C GLU A 71 16.82 -6.50 -14.61
N ARG A 72 17.62 -6.60 -13.54
CA ARG A 72 17.23 -7.29 -12.30
C ARG A 72 16.01 -6.61 -11.68
N TYR A 73 15.98 -5.28 -11.71
CA TYR A 73 14.99 -4.46 -11.00
C TYR A 73 14.07 -3.66 -11.93
N SER A 74 14.29 -3.68 -13.25
CA SER A 74 13.49 -2.92 -14.20
C SER A 74 13.08 -3.71 -15.43
N TYR A 75 12.04 -3.24 -16.12
CA TYR A 75 11.62 -3.76 -17.42
C TYR A 75 10.91 -2.67 -18.24
N LEU A 76 10.84 -2.86 -19.56
CA LEU A 76 10.04 -2.00 -20.43
C LEU A 76 8.57 -2.40 -20.35
N ALA A 77 7.70 -1.42 -20.19
CA ALA A 77 6.26 -1.60 -20.22
C ALA A 77 5.59 -0.46 -20.98
N GLU A 78 4.47 -0.75 -21.64
CA GLU A 78 3.57 0.29 -22.16
C GLU A 78 2.86 0.96 -20.99
N VAL A 79 3.03 2.27 -20.88
CA VAL A 79 2.48 3.09 -19.79
C VAL A 79 1.66 4.22 -20.39
N VAL A 80 0.42 4.37 -19.94
CA VAL A 80 -0.45 5.46 -20.36
C VAL A 80 -0.43 6.57 -19.31
N HIS A 81 -0.24 7.80 -19.78
CA HIS A 81 -0.28 8.99 -18.94
C HIS A 81 -1.66 9.67 -19.03
N CYS A 82 -2.28 9.94 -17.87
CA CYS A 82 -3.52 10.68 -17.81
C CYS A 82 -3.25 12.20 -17.82
N SER A 83 -3.61 12.89 -18.89
CA SER A 83 -3.45 14.35 -19.00
C SER A 83 -4.28 15.16 -17.99
N ASN A 84 -5.35 14.59 -17.45
CA ASN A 84 -6.26 15.28 -16.53
C ASN A 84 -5.80 15.23 -15.07
N CYS A 85 -5.30 14.07 -14.59
CA CYS A 85 -4.90 13.90 -13.19
C CYS A 85 -3.41 13.59 -12.98
N GLY A 86 -2.64 13.41 -14.06
CA GLY A 86 -1.21 13.12 -14.01
C GLY A 86 -0.84 11.67 -13.70
N ALA A 87 -1.83 10.80 -13.39
CA ALA A 87 -1.57 9.41 -13.08
C ALA A 87 -0.94 8.66 -14.26
N ASN A 88 0.05 7.82 -13.97
CA ASN A 88 0.59 6.85 -14.91
C ASN A 88 0.00 5.47 -14.59
N SER A 89 -0.45 4.74 -15.60
CA SER A 89 -1.09 3.44 -15.42
C SER A 89 -0.74 2.49 -16.54
N ARG A 90 -0.89 1.19 -16.29
CA ARG A 90 -0.81 0.15 -17.32
C ARG A 90 -2.22 -0.32 -17.67
N LEU A 91 -2.46 -0.57 -18.94
CA LEU A 91 -3.66 -1.28 -19.39
C LEU A 91 -3.36 -2.77 -19.53
N ASN A 92 -4.41 -3.58 -19.53
CA ASN A 92 -4.29 -5.01 -19.80
C ASN A 92 -3.76 -5.25 -21.22
N PRO A 93 -3.11 -6.40 -21.48
CA PRO A 93 -2.72 -6.78 -22.82
C PRO A 93 -3.90 -6.66 -23.80
N HIS A 94 -3.64 -6.13 -24.99
CA HIS A 94 -4.62 -5.91 -26.07
C HIS A 94 -5.75 -4.90 -25.79
N VAL A 95 -5.72 -4.19 -24.65
CA VAL A 95 -6.65 -3.08 -24.38
C VAL A 95 -6.02 -1.76 -24.79
N THR A 96 -6.53 -1.11 -25.83
CA THR A 96 -5.96 0.14 -26.40
C THR A 96 -6.58 1.41 -25.83
N ALA A 97 -7.74 1.32 -25.19
CA ALA A 97 -8.42 2.43 -24.55
C ALA A 97 -9.19 1.96 -23.31
N ASP A 98 -9.20 2.81 -22.28
CA ASP A 98 -9.93 2.55 -21.05
C ASP A 98 -10.21 3.87 -20.30
N LEU A 99 -10.90 3.83 -19.17
CA LEU A 99 -11.08 4.97 -18.27
C LEU A 99 -10.01 4.98 -17.17
N CYS A 100 -9.46 6.15 -16.88
CA CYS A 100 -8.55 6.35 -15.76
C CYS A 100 -9.20 5.92 -14.44
N ALA A 101 -8.56 5.03 -13.69
CA ALA A 101 -9.09 4.54 -12.42
C ALA A 101 -9.21 5.62 -11.33
N PHE A 102 -8.50 6.75 -11.48
CA PHE A 102 -8.47 7.82 -10.48
C PHE A 102 -9.48 8.93 -10.77
N CYS A 103 -9.61 9.37 -12.03
CA CYS A 103 -10.45 10.52 -12.39
C CYS A 103 -11.49 10.22 -13.48
N ALA A 104 -11.57 8.98 -13.96
CA ALA A 104 -12.45 8.53 -15.03
C ALA A 104 -12.29 9.25 -16.39
N SER A 105 -11.23 10.04 -16.60
CA SER A 105 -10.90 10.57 -17.92
C SER A 105 -10.53 9.44 -18.89
N PRO A 106 -10.87 9.55 -20.19
CA PRO A 106 -10.45 8.59 -21.20
C PRO A 106 -8.92 8.49 -21.26
N LEU A 107 -8.43 7.25 -21.29
CA LEU A 107 -7.04 6.89 -21.52
C LEU A 107 -6.96 6.18 -22.86
N VAL A 108 -6.02 6.59 -23.70
CA VAL A 108 -5.73 5.96 -25.00
C VAL A 108 -4.24 5.68 -25.02
N ILE A 109 -3.87 4.44 -25.38
CA ILE A 109 -2.47 4.05 -25.51
C ILE A 109 -1.81 4.89 -26.61
N ASP A 110 -0.64 5.46 -26.30
CA ASP A 110 0.23 6.16 -27.25
C ASP A 110 1.45 5.31 -27.67
N HIS A 111 1.43 4.01 -27.33
CA HIS A 111 2.48 3.01 -27.53
C HIS A 111 3.86 3.43 -27.01
N GLN A 112 3.92 4.37 -26.06
CA GLN A 112 5.17 4.72 -25.41
C GLN A 112 5.57 3.63 -24.43
N GLN A 113 6.70 2.99 -24.72
CA GLN A 113 7.36 2.12 -23.76
C GLN A 113 8.19 2.97 -22.80
N LYS A 114 7.94 2.77 -21.50
CA LYS A 114 8.74 3.34 -20.43
C LYS A 114 9.40 2.22 -19.65
N ARG A 115 10.63 2.45 -19.23
CA ARG A 115 11.28 1.56 -18.28
C ARG A 115 10.73 1.84 -16.90
N ILE A 116 10.16 0.82 -16.27
CA ILE A 116 9.55 0.88 -14.94
C ILE A 116 10.18 -0.15 -14.03
N LEU A 117 10.06 0.07 -12.72
CA LEU A 117 10.56 -0.86 -11.72
C LEU A 117 9.70 -2.12 -11.67
N LYS A 118 10.36 -3.25 -11.45
CA LYS A 118 9.72 -4.51 -11.06
C LYS A 118 9.33 -4.41 -9.59
N PRO A 119 8.07 -4.68 -9.22
CA PRO A 119 7.71 -4.82 -7.81
C PRO A 119 8.41 -6.05 -7.22
N HIS A 120 9.00 -5.93 -6.03
CA HIS A 120 9.55 -7.07 -5.28
C HIS A 120 8.45 -7.98 -4.73
N GLY A 121 7.25 -7.42 -4.50
CA GLY A 121 6.09 -8.16 -4.03
C GLY A 121 4.80 -7.42 -4.35
N LEU A 122 3.68 -8.13 -4.19
CA LEU A 122 2.34 -7.59 -4.31
C LEU A 122 1.50 -8.06 -3.14
N VAL A 123 0.67 -7.17 -2.60
CA VAL A 123 -0.34 -7.53 -1.60
C VAL A 123 -1.57 -8.01 -2.35
N PRO A 124 -1.98 -9.29 -2.20
CA PRO A 124 -3.14 -9.81 -2.91
C PRO A 124 -4.42 -9.11 -2.45
N PHE A 125 -5.38 -8.94 -3.35
CA PHE A 125 -6.70 -8.41 -2.98
C PHE A 125 -7.37 -9.35 -1.97
N SER A 126 -7.79 -8.81 -0.83
CA SER A 126 -8.58 -9.53 0.18
C SER A 126 -10.08 -9.31 0.05
N VAL A 127 -10.48 -8.20 -0.59
CA VAL A 127 -11.88 -7.82 -0.76
C VAL A 127 -12.29 -8.04 -2.20
N ASP A 128 -13.28 -8.91 -2.41
CA ASP A 128 -13.85 -9.11 -3.74
C ASP A 128 -14.68 -7.91 -4.22
N TYR A 129 -14.94 -7.87 -5.53
CA TYR A 129 -15.68 -6.80 -6.16
C TYR A 129 -17.08 -6.58 -5.57
N LYS A 130 -17.83 -7.64 -5.23
CA LYS A 130 -19.20 -7.52 -4.69
C LYS A 130 -19.15 -6.86 -3.31
N ASN A 131 -18.20 -7.28 -2.47
CA ASN A 131 -17.99 -6.70 -1.15
C ASN A 131 -17.48 -5.25 -1.24
N ALA A 132 -16.52 -4.96 -2.11
CA ALA A 132 -16.04 -3.60 -2.33
C ALA A 132 -17.16 -2.66 -2.80
N PHE A 133 -17.97 -3.10 -3.76
CA PHE A 133 -19.12 -2.34 -4.24
C PHE A 133 -20.15 -2.08 -3.13
N ARG A 134 -20.50 -3.12 -2.35
CA ARG A 134 -21.42 -2.98 -1.21
C ARG A 134 -20.92 -1.97 -0.18
N LEU A 135 -19.64 -2.03 0.19
CA LEU A 135 -19.02 -1.10 1.14
C LEU A 135 -19.04 0.34 0.61
N LEU A 136 -18.73 0.52 -0.68
CA LEU A 136 -18.78 1.82 -1.34
C LEU A 136 -20.20 2.40 -1.36
N THR A 137 -21.21 1.59 -1.70
CA THR A 137 -22.63 2.00 -1.67
C THR A 137 -23.07 2.37 -0.26
N GLN A 138 -22.67 1.61 0.76
CA GLN A 138 -23.00 1.90 2.15
C GLN A 138 -22.38 3.23 2.61
N TRP A 139 -21.12 3.49 2.25
CA TRP A 139 -20.46 4.77 2.52
C TRP A 139 -21.17 5.92 1.81
N ALA A 140 -21.48 5.78 0.51
CA ALA A 140 -22.20 6.77 -0.27
C ALA A 140 -23.55 7.14 0.34
N GLY A 141 -24.28 6.15 0.90
CA GLY A 141 -25.56 6.37 1.57
C GLY A 141 -25.48 7.22 2.85
N LYS A 142 -24.30 7.33 3.48
CA LYS A 142 -24.07 8.16 4.67
C LYS A 142 -23.84 9.64 4.35
N ILE A 143 -23.61 9.98 3.09
CA ILE A 143 -23.32 11.36 2.66
C ILE A 143 -24.65 12.08 2.41
N TRP A 144 -25.09 12.87 3.40
CA TRP A 144 -26.41 13.52 3.38
C TRP A 144 -26.63 14.42 2.16
N PHE A 145 -25.58 15.15 1.73
CA PHE A 145 -25.60 16.06 0.58
C PHE A 145 -24.90 15.50 -0.68
N ALA A 146 -24.83 14.18 -0.83
CA ALA A 146 -24.30 13.60 -2.06
C ALA A 146 -25.12 14.05 -3.29
N PRO A 147 -24.48 14.58 -4.35
CA PRO A 147 -25.16 14.94 -5.60
C PRO A 147 -25.96 13.76 -6.18
N ASN A 148 -27.10 14.04 -6.81
CA ASN A 148 -27.96 13.00 -7.40
C ASN A 148 -27.22 12.18 -8.47
N ASP A 149 -26.34 12.82 -9.24
CA ASP A 149 -25.51 12.14 -10.24
C ASP A 149 -24.53 11.15 -9.61
N PHE A 150 -23.98 11.48 -8.44
CA PHE A 150 -23.16 10.55 -7.66
C PHE A 150 -23.99 9.38 -7.14
N LYS A 151 -25.22 9.60 -6.67
CA LYS A 151 -26.10 8.50 -6.23
C LYS A 151 -26.48 7.57 -7.38
N ARG A 152 -26.66 8.12 -8.60
CA ARG A 152 -27.04 7.34 -9.79
C ARG A 152 -26.00 6.29 -10.17
N ILE A 153 -24.71 6.51 -9.89
CA ILE A 153 -23.65 5.54 -10.21
C ILE A 153 -23.79 4.22 -9.43
N PHE A 154 -24.55 4.20 -8.33
CA PHE A 154 -24.76 3.01 -7.49
C PHE A 154 -26.01 2.20 -7.87
N ASN A 155 -26.87 2.73 -8.76
CA ASN A 155 -28.12 2.09 -9.16
C ASN A 155 -28.00 1.30 -10.48
N SER A 156 -26.98 1.58 -11.29
CA SER A 156 -26.64 0.80 -12.50
C SER A 156 -25.66 -0.32 -12.17
N ARG A 157 -25.70 -1.47 -12.88
CA ARG A 157 -24.55 -2.39 -12.90
C ARG A 157 -23.34 -1.56 -13.31
N ASN A 158 -22.41 -1.35 -12.39
CA ASN A 158 -21.38 -0.35 -12.56
C ASN A 158 -20.00 -0.97 -12.47
N ASP A 159 -19.59 -1.52 -13.60
CA ASP A 159 -18.25 -1.98 -13.97
C ASP A 159 -17.16 -0.87 -13.91
N ARG A 160 -17.49 0.32 -13.38
CA ARG A 160 -16.54 1.42 -13.13
C ARG A 160 -15.68 1.25 -11.89
N LEU A 161 -16.02 0.36 -10.95
CA LEU A 161 -15.13 0.08 -9.82
C LEU A 161 -13.95 -0.76 -10.30
N LYS A 162 -12.74 -0.19 -10.20
CA LYS A 162 -11.49 -0.84 -10.63
C LYS A 162 -10.59 -1.12 -9.44
N GLY A 163 -10.04 -2.33 -9.41
CA GLY A 163 -8.89 -2.63 -8.56
C GLY A 163 -7.63 -2.02 -9.17
N VAL A 164 -6.81 -1.37 -8.34
CA VAL A 164 -5.53 -0.79 -8.75
C VAL A 164 -4.45 -1.16 -7.75
N TYR A 165 -3.24 -1.42 -8.23
CA TYR A 165 -2.06 -1.49 -7.40
C TYR A 165 -1.41 -0.12 -7.32
N VAL A 166 -1.19 0.36 -6.10
CA VAL A 166 -0.46 1.59 -5.82
C VAL A 166 0.95 1.22 -5.37
N PRO A 167 2.01 1.83 -5.93
CA PRO A 167 3.37 1.51 -5.54
C PRO A 167 3.67 2.04 -4.13
N PHE A 168 4.34 1.21 -3.34
CA PHE A 168 4.88 1.55 -2.03
C PHE A 168 6.32 1.07 -1.94
N TRP A 169 7.14 1.84 -1.25
CA TRP A 169 8.46 1.45 -0.80
C TRP A 169 8.35 0.84 0.59
N SER A 170 9.07 -0.26 0.83
CA SER A 170 9.27 -0.80 2.18
C SER A 170 10.74 -0.60 2.54
N TYR A 171 11.01 -0.11 3.73
CA TYR A 171 12.37 0.11 4.23
C TYR A 171 12.59 -0.61 5.55
N ASP A 172 13.73 -1.27 5.62
CA ASP A 172 14.33 -1.72 6.86
C ASP A 172 15.44 -0.76 7.28
N ALA A 173 15.50 -0.43 8.56
CA ALA A 173 16.53 0.45 9.10
C ALA A 173 17.00 -0.01 10.49
N ASP A 174 18.30 -0.30 10.59
CA ASP A 174 18.98 -0.41 11.87
C ASP A 174 19.53 0.97 12.26
N VAL A 175 19.04 1.51 13.36
CA VAL A 175 19.35 2.86 13.83
C VAL A 175 20.12 2.78 15.14
N GLN A 176 21.30 3.39 15.15
CA GLN A 176 22.06 3.68 16.36
C GLN A 176 22.08 5.19 16.56
N SER A 177 21.67 5.64 17.74
CA SER A 177 21.62 7.07 18.08
C SER A 177 22.20 7.31 19.46
N ASP A 178 23.17 8.21 19.52
CA ASP A 178 23.69 8.74 20.77
C ASP A 178 22.85 9.95 21.19
N TYR A 179 22.53 10.05 22.48
CA TYR A 179 21.78 11.18 23.02
C TYR A 179 22.51 11.79 24.22
N VAL A 180 22.31 13.10 24.37
CA VAL A 180 22.67 13.88 25.55
C VAL A 180 21.46 14.73 25.89
N GLY A 181 21.04 14.74 27.15
CA GLY A 181 19.87 15.46 27.61
C GLY A 181 19.85 15.62 29.11
N SER A 182 18.66 15.90 29.64
CA SER A 182 18.44 15.99 31.09
C SER A 182 17.33 15.04 31.51
N ARG A 183 17.61 14.20 32.52
CA ARG A 183 16.62 13.35 33.17
C ARG A 183 15.97 14.13 34.30
N GLY A 184 14.65 14.29 34.23
CA GLY A 184 13.85 14.89 35.29
C GLY A 184 13.40 13.83 36.29
N GLU A 185 13.69 14.02 37.57
CA GLU A 185 13.11 13.24 38.66
C GLU A 185 12.12 14.11 39.43
N TYR A 186 10.86 13.67 39.47
CA TYR A 186 9.80 14.40 40.16
C TYR A 186 9.91 14.21 41.67
N TYR A 187 9.70 15.31 42.40
CA TYR A 187 9.52 15.31 43.85
C TYR A 187 8.40 16.27 44.23
N TYR A 188 7.81 16.07 45.40
CA TYR A 188 6.70 16.88 45.89
C TYR A 188 7.13 17.64 47.14
N VAL A 189 6.70 18.90 47.24
CA VAL A 189 6.85 19.71 48.46
C VAL A 189 5.49 20.21 48.91
N THR A 190 5.21 20.11 50.21
CA THR A 190 4.00 20.67 50.79
C THR A 190 4.12 22.19 50.85
N ARG A 191 3.12 22.89 50.31
CA ARG A 191 2.99 24.35 50.35
C ARG A 191 1.64 24.75 50.91
N THR A 192 1.60 25.91 51.54
CA THR A 192 0.36 26.49 52.04
C THR A 192 -0.05 27.66 51.16
N ARG A 193 -1.35 27.78 50.88
CA ARG A 193 -1.95 28.97 50.27
C ARG A 193 -3.22 29.36 51.01
N ARG A 194 -3.66 30.61 50.84
CA ARG A 194 -5.01 31.01 51.28
C ARG A 194 -6.02 30.69 50.20
N ASN A 195 -7.11 30.03 50.57
CA ASN A 195 -8.24 29.81 49.68
C ASN A 195 -9.09 31.10 49.55
N SER A 196 -10.11 31.05 48.69
CA SER A 196 -11.05 32.15 48.46
C SER A 196 -11.80 32.62 49.72
N ASP A 197 -11.91 31.74 50.72
CA ASP A 197 -12.59 32.00 52.00
C ASP A 197 -11.62 32.52 53.09
N GLY A 198 -10.33 32.67 52.76
CA GLY A 198 -9.29 33.22 53.65
C GLY A 198 -8.61 32.20 54.56
N GLU A 199 -8.98 30.93 54.49
CA GLU A 199 -8.40 29.83 55.26
C GLU A 199 -7.09 29.35 54.65
N THR A 200 -6.16 28.85 55.48
CA THR A 200 -4.91 28.26 55.02
C THR A 200 -5.12 26.80 54.65
N GLU A 201 -4.90 26.46 53.38
CA GLU A 201 -4.92 25.09 52.89
C GLU A 201 -3.53 24.63 52.47
N GLU A 202 -3.21 23.37 52.77
CA GLU A 202 -2.01 22.69 52.28
C GLU A 202 -2.28 22.04 50.92
N TYR A 203 -1.31 22.15 50.00
CA TYR A 203 -1.33 21.45 48.74
C TYR A 203 0.08 20.93 48.39
N GLU A 204 0.14 19.86 47.61
CA GLU A 204 1.40 19.34 47.09
C GLU A 204 1.79 20.04 45.80
N GLU A 205 2.96 20.68 45.80
CA GLU A 205 3.55 21.26 44.60
C GLU A 205 4.55 20.28 44.00
N ARG A 206 4.29 19.80 42.77
CA ARG A 206 5.24 18.97 42.02
C ARG A 206 6.40 19.81 41.50
N ARG A 207 7.62 19.39 41.82
CA ARG A 207 8.88 19.96 41.33
C ARG A 207 9.68 18.89 40.59
N THR A 208 10.64 19.33 39.78
CA THR A 208 11.49 18.43 38.99
C THR A 208 12.95 18.75 39.27
N ASN A 209 13.73 17.75 39.70
CA ASN A 209 15.19 17.82 39.73
C ASN A 209 15.74 17.33 38.39
N TRP A 210 16.57 18.15 37.75
CA TRP A 210 17.16 17.82 36.46
C TRP A 210 18.61 17.36 36.64
N TYR A 211 18.94 16.21 36.06
CA TYR A 211 20.28 15.65 36.04
C TYR A 211 20.76 15.45 34.60
N PRO A 212 22.04 15.68 34.29
CA PRO A 212 22.57 15.34 32.97
C PRO A 212 22.42 13.84 32.71
N ALA A 213 22.00 13.49 31.50
CA ALA A 213 21.85 12.11 31.05
C ALA A 213 22.42 11.98 29.64
N SER A 214 23.11 10.87 29.38
CA SER A 214 23.58 10.52 28.05
C SER A 214 23.58 9.00 27.89
N GLY A 215 23.58 8.55 26.63
CA GLY A 215 23.65 7.14 26.30
C GLY A 215 23.51 6.90 24.81
N SER A 216 23.47 5.62 24.44
CA SER A 216 23.25 5.17 23.08
C SER A 216 22.01 4.29 23.04
N ILE A 217 21.19 4.47 22.01
CA ILE A 217 20.01 3.65 21.75
C ILE A 217 20.23 2.94 20.42
N TYR A 218 19.96 1.63 20.42
CA TYR A 218 19.84 0.84 19.22
C TYR A 218 18.35 0.54 18.99
N SER A 219 17.89 0.69 17.75
CA SER A 219 16.52 0.41 17.35
C SER A 219 16.51 -0.17 15.96
N GLN A 220 15.60 -1.13 15.74
CA GLN A 220 15.40 -1.74 14.43
C GLN A 220 14.00 -1.39 13.97
N PHE A 221 13.91 -0.88 12.75
CA PHE A 221 12.66 -0.63 12.06
C PHE A 221 12.56 -1.63 10.91
N LYS A 222 11.46 -2.37 10.88
CA LYS A 222 11.16 -3.35 9.85
C LYS A 222 9.90 -2.94 9.12
N ASP A 223 9.91 -3.11 7.81
CA ASP A 223 8.76 -2.87 6.93
C ASP A 223 8.13 -1.49 7.08
N ILE A 224 8.97 -0.45 7.11
CA ILE A 224 8.47 0.93 7.08
C ILE A 224 7.98 1.25 5.68
N VAL A 225 6.66 1.26 5.54
CA VAL A 225 5.97 1.47 4.26
C VAL A 225 5.77 2.96 3.97
N ILE A 226 6.26 3.42 2.82
CA ILE A 226 6.12 4.80 2.34
C ILE A 226 5.51 4.79 0.95
N SER A 227 4.55 5.68 0.66
CA SER A 227 3.96 5.73 -0.68
C SER A 227 5.03 6.07 -1.72
N GLY A 228 5.12 5.25 -2.78
CA GLY A 228 5.93 5.54 -3.95
C GLY A 228 5.22 6.42 -4.98
N SER A 229 3.97 6.81 -4.71
CA SER A 229 3.16 7.65 -5.60
C SER A 229 3.22 9.12 -5.18
N THR A 230 3.61 9.99 -6.10
CA THR A 230 3.52 11.44 -5.90
C THR A 230 2.13 12.01 -6.17
N SER A 231 1.27 11.26 -6.87
CA SER A 231 -0.07 11.69 -7.28
C SER A 231 -1.16 11.33 -6.26
N LEU A 232 -0.89 10.37 -5.37
CA LEU A 232 -1.81 10.00 -4.29
C LEU A 232 -1.42 10.77 -3.03
N PRO A 233 -2.28 11.66 -2.49
CA PRO A 233 -1.95 12.39 -1.27
C PRO A 233 -1.71 11.48 -0.07
N GLU A 234 -0.70 11.81 0.74
CA GLU A 234 -0.23 11.02 1.90
C GLU A 234 -1.36 10.63 2.87
N LYS A 235 -2.23 11.59 3.21
CA LYS A 235 -3.42 11.37 4.05
C LYS A 235 -4.34 10.23 3.60
N PHE A 236 -4.30 9.87 2.31
CA PHE A 236 -5.07 8.77 1.74
C PHE A 236 -4.22 7.51 1.65
N SER A 237 -2.94 7.59 1.28
CA SER A 237 -2.05 6.43 1.25
C SER A 237 -1.87 5.80 2.62
N ASP A 238 -1.80 6.61 3.68
CA ASP A 238 -1.57 6.11 5.04
C ASP A 238 -2.76 5.32 5.60
N LYS A 239 -3.95 5.53 5.02
CA LYS A 239 -5.18 4.81 5.39
C LYS A 239 -5.32 3.46 4.69
N ILE A 240 -4.49 3.20 3.68
CA ILE A 240 -4.53 1.96 2.90
C ILE A 240 -3.85 0.84 3.70
N GLY A 241 -2.79 1.17 4.45
CA GLY A 241 -2.13 0.27 5.39
C GLY A 241 -2.65 0.37 6.83
N PRO A 242 -1.94 -0.23 7.80
CA PRO A 242 -0.70 -1.00 7.63
C PRO A 242 -0.94 -2.35 6.96
N TRP A 243 0.04 -2.82 6.18
CA TRP A 243 0.05 -4.14 5.58
C TRP A 243 1.02 -5.02 6.35
N ASN A 244 0.67 -6.29 6.57
CA ASN A 244 1.67 -7.27 6.99
C ASN A 244 2.44 -7.73 5.75
N LEU A 245 3.74 -7.40 5.67
CA LEU A 245 4.61 -7.75 4.55
C LEU A 245 5.48 -8.98 4.84
N GLY A 246 5.28 -9.62 6.01
CA GLY A 246 6.03 -10.78 6.50
C GLY A 246 6.03 -10.83 8.02
#